data_AF-A0AAD4K9M3-F1
#
_entry.id   AF-A0AAD4K9M3-F1
#
_cell.length_a   1.000
_cell.length_b   1.000
_cell.length_c   1.000
_cell.angle_alpha   90.00
_cell.angle_beta   90.00
_cell.angle_gamma   90.00
#
_symmetry.space_group_name_H-M   'P 1'
#
loop_
_entity.id
_entity.type
_entity.pdbx_description
1 polymer ?
#
loop_
_entity_poly.entity_id
_entity_poly.type
_entity_poly.pdbx_seq_one_letter_code
_entity_poly.pdbx_strand_id
1 'polypeptide(L)'
;MRQNSPNQAPRRKLIPNLFSSILNVIAESDRPLTQHEIVEAVSERLERSDEELKRQITVNLHDAIIYGYLKVRNFRYSIVPTPSEPNEQHETQEQGSSSHQTVQQD
;
A
#
# COMPACT_ATOMS: atom_id res chain seq x y z
N MET A 1 4.43 18.19 -19.62
CA MET A 1 4.87 18.60 -18.27
C MET A 1 3.65 18.80 -17.38
N ARG A 2 3.69 18.28 -16.15
CA ARG A 2 2.74 18.43 -15.01
C ARG A 2 1.81 17.24 -14.75
N GLN A 3 1.98 16.59 -13.60
CA GLN A 3 1.14 16.89 -12.44
C GLN A 3 1.86 16.51 -11.13
N ASN A 4 2.00 17.51 -10.27
CA ASN A 4 2.47 17.45 -8.89
C ASN A 4 1.25 17.26 -8.00
N SER A 5 1.23 16.27 -7.11
CA SER A 5 0.36 16.22 -5.94
C SER A 5 1.08 15.42 -4.83
N PRO A 6 1.67 16.12 -3.85
CA PRO A 6 2.43 15.51 -2.78
C PRO A 6 1.49 15.10 -1.66
N ASN A 7 0.97 13.87 -1.69
CA ASN A 7 0.40 13.27 -0.48
C ASN A 7 1.54 12.76 0.40
N GLN A 8 2.44 13.67 0.80
CA GLN A 8 3.44 13.41 1.82
C GLN A 8 2.76 13.51 3.18
N ALA A 9 2.17 12.39 3.58
CA ALA A 9 2.22 11.87 4.93
C ALA A 9 3.17 12.66 5.86
N PRO A 10 2.69 13.30 6.95
CA PRO A 10 3.48 14.14 7.82
C PRO A 10 4.77 13.43 8.24
N ARG A 11 5.92 14.01 7.88
CA ARG A 11 7.25 13.49 8.21
C ARG A 11 7.49 13.62 9.72
N ARG A 12 6.81 12.79 10.53
CA ARG A 12 7.17 12.55 11.93
C ARG A 12 8.59 12.02 11.91
N LYS A 13 9.44 12.55 12.80
CA LYS A 13 10.89 12.29 12.86
C LYS A 13 11.19 10.79 12.84
N LEU A 14 11.32 10.25 11.64
CA LEU A 14 11.65 8.86 11.37
C LEU A 14 13.05 8.63 11.90
N ILE A 15 13.24 7.58 12.72
CA ILE A 15 14.57 6.99 12.79
C ILE A 15 14.94 6.69 11.34
N PRO A 16 16.01 7.31 10.80
CA PRO A 16 16.39 7.09 9.42
C PRO A 16 16.55 5.59 9.24
N ASN A 17 15.85 5.04 8.25
CA ASN A 17 15.81 3.62 7.89
C ASN A 17 14.89 2.69 8.71
N LEU A 18 14.25 3.09 9.81
CA LEU A 18 13.34 2.17 10.55
C LEU A 18 12.10 1.83 9.71
N PHE A 19 11.39 2.85 9.24
CA PHE A 19 10.19 2.66 8.41
C PHE A 19 10.52 1.95 7.10
N SER A 20 11.65 2.30 6.49
CA SER A 20 12.16 1.63 5.28
C SER A 20 12.45 0.14 5.55
N SER A 21 13.05 -0.18 6.70
CA SER A 21 13.31 -1.57 7.10
C SER A 21 12.03 -2.36 7.32
N ILE A 22 11.02 -1.76 7.97
CA ILE A 22 9.70 -2.39 8.17
C ILE A 22 9.05 -2.69 6.81
N LEU A 23 9.01 -1.71 5.91
CA LEU A 23 8.42 -1.90 4.58
C LEU A 23 9.17 -2.96 3.77
N ASN A 24 10.50 -2.94 3.79
CA ASN A 24 11.31 -3.95 3.09
C ASN A 24 11.07 -5.36 3.64
N VAL A 25 11.04 -5.55 4.97
CA VAL A 25 10.76 -6.87 5.57
C VAL A 25 9.43 -7.44 5.10
N ILE A 26 8.40 -6.60 5.01
CA ILE A 26 7.07 -7.03 4.55
C ILE A 26 7.03 -7.20 3.04
N ALA A 27 7.77 -6.40 2.27
CA ALA A 27 7.87 -6.51 0.81
C ALA A 27 8.67 -7.73 0.34
N GLU A 28 9.74 -8.08 1.06
CA GLU A 28 10.55 -9.28 0.86
C GLU A 28 9.77 -10.55 1.22
N SER A 29 8.74 -10.41 2.05
CA SER A 29 7.87 -11.51 2.43
C SER A 29 6.75 -11.68 1.43
N ASP A 30 6.73 -12.82 0.73
CA ASP A 30 5.67 -13.20 -0.21
C ASP A 30 4.29 -13.40 0.47
N ARG A 31 4.29 -13.52 1.80
CA ARG A 31 3.10 -13.79 2.61
C ARG A 31 2.76 -12.66 3.58
N PRO A 32 1.47 -12.49 3.92
CA PRO A 32 1.06 -11.62 5.00
C PRO A 32 1.72 -12.02 6.34
N LEU A 33 2.49 -11.09 6.94
CA LEU A 33 3.21 -11.31 8.20
C LEU A 33 2.43 -10.83 9.41
N THR A 34 2.64 -11.47 10.55
CA THR A 34 2.11 -10.98 11.83
C THR A 34 2.97 -9.85 12.40
N GLN A 35 2.41 -9.05 13.31
CA GLN A 35 3.17 -8.01 14.03
C GLN A 35 4.42 -8.58 14.69
N HIS A 36 4.34 -9.78 15.27
CA HIS A 36 5.46 -10.43 15.94
C HIS A 36 6.58 -10.78 14.95
N GLU A 37 6.25 -11.39 13.81
CA GLU A 37 7.24 -11.71 12.76
C GLU A 37 7.94 -10.45 12.24
N ILE A 38 7.20 -9.35 12.06
CA ILE A 38 7.78 -8.08 11.62
C ILE A 38 8.71 -7.53 12.68
N VAL A 39 8.32 -7.60 13.96
CA VAL A 39 9.15 -7.14 15.07
C VAL A 39 10.43 -7.96 15.15
N GLU A 40 10.36 -9.29 15.05
CA GLU A 40 11.53 -10.16 15.07
C GLU A 40 12.46 -9.86 13.90
N ALA A 41 11.95 -9.87 12.66
CA ALA A 41 12.77 -9.63 11.47
C ALA A 41 13.41 -8.23 11.45
N VAL A 42 12.71 -7.20 11.91
CA VAL A 42 13.27 -5.84 12.01
C VAL A 42 14.30 -5.75 13.14
N SER A 43 14.08 -6.46 14.25
CA SER A 43 15.02 -6.49 15.37
C SER A 43 16.32 -7.19 15.00
N GLU A 44 16.24 -8.31 14.27
CA GLU A 44 17.40 -9.00 13.69
C GLU A 44 18.17 -8.09 12.74
N ARG A 45 17.46 -7.38 11.85
CA ARG A 45 18.08 -6.50 10.84
C ARG A 45 18.78 -5.28 11.43
N LEU A 46 18.28 -4.75 12.55
CA LEU A 46 18.85 -3.61 13.26
C LEU A 46 19.82 -4.02 14.38
N GLU A 47 20.02 -5.33 14.57
CA GLU A 47 20.79 -5.91 15.68
C GLU A 47 20.36 -5.35 17.06
N ARG A 48 19.06 -5.05 17.19
CA ARG A 48 18.52 -4.28 18.30
C ARG A 48 17.14 -4.79 18.70
N SER A 49 16.93 -5.02 20.00
CA SER A 49 15.70 -5.67 20.51
C SER A 49 15.16 -4.97 21.76
N ASP A 50 15.04 -3.65 21.72
CA ASP A 50 14.55 -2.85 22.86
C ASP A 50 13.02 -2.77 22.89
N GLU A 51 12.42 -2.60 24.08
CA GLU A 51 10.97 -2.36 24.21
C GLU A 51 10.50 -1.12 23.42
N GLU A 52 11.34 -0.09 23.37
CA GLU A 52 11.08 1.12 22.60
C GLU A 52 11.03 0.85 21.09
N LEU A 53 11.88 -0.05 20.58
CA LEU A 53 11.84 -0.47 19.18
C LEU A 53 10.51 -1.15 18.86
N LYS A 54 10.03 -2.05 19.74
CA LYS A 54 8.73 -2.72 19.57
C LYS A 54 7.58 -1.71 19.52
N ARG A 55 7.59 -0.70 20.40
CA ARG A 55 6.60 0.39 20.38
C ARG A 55 6.66 1.17 19.07
N GLN A 56 7.86 1.52 18.63
CA GLN A 56 8.02 2.26 17.37
C GLN A 56 7.58 1.45 16.17
N ILE A 57 7.90 0.16 16.06
CA ILE A 57 7.42 -0.70 14.98
C ILE A 57 5.89 -0.71 14.95
N THR A 58 5.25 -0.84 16.12
CA THR A 58 3.79 -0.83 16.23
C THR A 58 3.18 0.49 15.75
N VAL A 59 3.73 1.62 16.15
CA VAL A 59 3.29 2.95 15.70
C VAL A 59 3.48 3.11 14.19
N ASN A 60 4.66 2.72 13.68
CA ASN A 60 4.98 2.82 12.25
C ASN A 60 4.10 1.90 11.39
N LEU A 61 3.75 0.71 11.87
CA LEU A 61 2.79 -0.18 11.18
C LEU A 61 1.42 0.47 11.05
N HIS A 62 0.95 1.13 12.10
CA HIS A 62 -0.34 1.82 12.09
C HIS A 62 -0.30 3.05 11.16
N ASP A 63 0.75 3.86 11.22
CA ASP A 63 0.99 4.97 10.28
C ASP A 63 1.03 4.46 8.84
N ALA A 64 1.73 3.34 8.56
CA ALA A 64 1.81 2.76 7.22
C ALA A 64 0.45 2.27 6.68
N ILE A 65 -0.46 1.83 7.55
CA ILE A 65 -1.85 1.54 7.18
C ILE A 65 -2.61 2.82 6.85
N ILE A 66 -2.49 3.85 7.69
CA ILE A 66 -3.15 5.16 7.49
C ILE A 66 -2.70 5.79 6.16
N TYR A 67 -1.41 5.69 5.83
CA TYR A 67 -0.86 6.21 4.59
C TYR A 67 -1.15 5.33 3.36
N GLY A 68 -1.71 4.13 3.55
CA GLY A 68 -2.03 3.21 2.46
C GLY A 68 -0.85 2.41 1.91
N TYR A 69 0.28 2.34 2.62
CA TYR A 69 1.41 1.46 2.26
C TYR A 69 1.17 0.00 2.67
N LEU A 70 0.43 -0.21 3.76
CA LEU A 70 0.12 -1.53 4.30
C LEU A 70 -1.38 -1.76 4.38
N LYS A 71 -1.79 -3.02 4.19
CA LYS A 71 -3.14 -3.50 4.50
C LYS A 71 -3.07 -4.52 5.62
N VAL A 72 -4.02 -4.46 6.54
CA VAL A 72 -4.18 -5.47 7.58
C VAL A 72 -5.40 -6.33 7.27
N ARG A 73 -5.21 -7.66 7.25
CA ARG A 73 -6.27 -8.65 7.05
C ARG A 73 -6.03 -9.83 7.99
N ASN A 74 -7.00 -10.17 8.84
CA ASN A 74 -6.86 -11.23 9.86
C ASN A 74 -5.63 -11.07 10.76
N PHE A 75 -5.35 -9.84 11.25
CA PHE A 75 -4.16 -9.53 12.05
C PHE A 75 -2.82 -9.78 11.33
N ARG A 76 -2.84 -9.86 10.00
CA ARG A 76 -1.64 -9.97 9.19
C ARG A 76 -1.49 -8.77 8.27
N TYR A 77 -0.28 -8.27 8.19
CA TYR A 77 0.09 -7.10 7.41
C TYR A 77 0.64 -7.55 6.06
N SER A 78 0.22 -6.87 5.01
CA SER A 78 0.77 -7.04 3.66
C SER A 78 1.08 -5.69 3.05
N ILE A 79 2.10 -5.65 2.19
CA ILE A 79 2.34 -4.50 1.32
C ILE A 79 1.16 -4.31 0.39
N VAL A 80 0.66 -3.07 0.35
CA VAL A 80 -0.23 -2.62 -0.71
C VAL A 80 0.67 -2.30 -1.89
N PRO A 81 0.59 -3.04 -3.00
CA PRO A 81 1.25 -2.59 -4.22
C PRO A 81 0.63 -1.24 -4.55
N THR A 82 1.42 -0.18 -4.48
CA THR A 82 0.99 1.10 -5.05
C THR A 82 0.64 0.81 -6.50
N PRO A 83 -0.56 1.16 -6.98
CA PRO A 83 -0.83 1.15 -8.40
C PRO A 83 0.09 2.20 -9.02
N SER A 84 1.29 1.77 -9.38
CA SER A 84 2.11 2.40 -10.39
C SER A 84 1.33 2.20 -11.68
N GLU A 85 0.35 3.08 -11.92
CA GLU A 85 -0.42 3.35 -13.14
C GLU A 85 -1.87 3.70 -12.73
N PRO A 86 -2.40 4.86 -13.15
CA PRO A 86 -3.84 5.06 -13.17
C PRO A 86 -4.40 4.05 -14.17
N ASN A 87 -4.89 2.90 -13.69
CA ASN A 87 -5.75 2.09 -14.52
C ASN A 87 -7.07 2.83 -14.61
N GLU A 88 -7.14 3.77 -15.57
CA GLU A 88 -8.37 4.25 -16.17
C GLU A 88 -9.14 3.03 -16.63
N GLN A 89 -9.93 2.45 -15.73
CA GLN A 89 -11.04 1.60 -16.09
C GLN A 89 -12.05 2.52 -16.75
N HIS A 90 -11.78 2.85 -18.03
CA HIS A 90 -12.80 3.10 -19.02
C HIS A 90 -13.70 1.87 -19.02
N GLU A 91 -14.67 1.84 -18.11
CA GLU A 91 -15.93 1.14 -18.37
C GLU A 91 -16.55 1.85 -19.57
N THR A 92 -16.14 1.41 -20.76
CA THR A 92 -16.96 1.54 -21.95
C THR A 92 -18.23 0.76 -21.63
N GLN A 93 -19.21 1.47 -21.09
CA GLN A 93 -20.61 1.07 -21.22
C GLN A 93 -20.91 1.05 -22.71
N GLU A 94 -20.65 -0.08 -23.36
CA GLU A 94 -21.38 -0.50 -24.54
C GLU A 94 -22.80 -0.87 -24.08
N GLN A 95 -23.54 0.12 -23.59
CA GLN A 95 -24.98 0.03 -23.48
C GLN A 95 -25.53 0.25 -24.88
N GLY A 96 -25.97 -0.85 -25.48
CA GLY A 96 -26.57 -0.90 -26.79
C GLY A 96 -27.61 0.20 -26.98
N SER A 97 -27.36 1.07 -27.95
CA SER A 97 -28.42 1.74 -28.68
C SER A 97 -28.58 1.02 -30.01
N SER A 98 -29.23 -0.13 -29.91
CA SER A 98 -29.94 -0.72 -31.03
C SER A 98 -31.08 0.21 -31.40
N SER A 99 -31.03 0.80 -32.60
CA SER A 99 -32.16 1.09 -33.50
C SER A 99 -31.91 2.36 -34.33
N HIS A 100 -31.24 2.21 -35.46
CA HIS A 100 -31.42 3.11 -36.59
C HIS A 100 -31.39 2.26 -37.87
N GLN A 101 -32.58 1.93 -38.38
CA GLN A 101 -32.74 1.54 -39.78
C GLN A 101 -34.02 2.17 -40.32
N THR A 102 -33.82 3.37 -40.87
CA THR A 102 -34.65 3.93 -41.93
C THR A 102 -34.07 3.39 -43.24
N VAL A 103 -34.88 2.74 -44.09
CA VAL A 103 -34.80 2.87 -45.56
C VAL A 103 -36.09 2.36 -46.23
N GLN A 104 -36.61 3.19 -47.12
CA GLN A 104 -37.68 2.97 -48.10
C GLN A 104 -37.35 1.88 -49.13
N GLN A 105 -38.40 1.23 -49.67
CA GLN A 105 -38.59 0.73 -51.06
C GLN A 105 -39.91 -0.08 -51.06
N ASP A 106 -40.88 0.03 -51.97
CA ASP A 106 -41.09 0.65 -53.30
C ASP A 106 -42.57 1.06 -53.38
#